data_AF-A0A937X3G2-F1
#
_entry.id   AF-A0A937X3G2-F1
#
_cell.length_a   1.000
_cell.length_b   1.000
_cell.length_c   1.000
_cell.angle_alpha   90.00
_cell.angle_beta   90.00
_cell.angle_gamma   90.00
#
_symmetry.space_group_name_H-M   'P 1'
#
loop_
_entity.id
_entity.type
_entity.pdbx_description
1 polymer ?
#
loop_
_entity_poly.entity_id
_entity_poly.type
_entity_poly.pdbx_seq_one_letter_code
_entity_poly.pdbx_strand_id
1 'polypeptide(L)' 'MSLNGLSFTRDDFLLEPGMTLLLAIPIEDSRDEIRLPGKVVWVKVGDDRQVQVDVAFE' A
#
# COMPACT_ATOMS: atom_id res chain seq x y z
N MET A 1 -9.92 1.39 -0.23
CA MET A 1 -9.51 0.91 1.12
C MET A 1 -10.66 0.11 1.71
N SER A 2 -10.36 -0.99 2.38
CA SER A 2 -11.33 -1.80 3.13
C SER A 2 -10.87 -1.90 4.59
N LEU A 3 -11.71 -2.46 5.47
CA LEU A 3 -11.33 -2.76 6.86
C LEU A 3 -10.10 -3.68 6.97
N ASN A 4 -9.83 -4.51 5.96
CA ASN A 4 -8.81 -5.56 6.01
C ASN A 4 -7.50 -5.17 5.31
N GLY A 5 -7.48 -4.04 4.62
CA GLY A 5 -6.32 -3.67 3.79
C GLY A 5 -6.61 -2.59 2.76
N LEU A 6 -5.58 -2.25 1.99
CA LEU A 6 -5.65 -1.31 0.89
C LEU A 6 -4.91 -1.83 -0.35
N SER A 7 -5.41 -1.44 -1.51
CA SER A 7 -4.78 -1.62 -2.81
C SER A 7 -4.38 -0.27 -3.35
N PHE A 8 -3.17 -0.16 -3.89
CA PHE A 8 -2.68 1.07 -4.51
C PHE A 8 -1.75 0.78 -5.69
N THR A 9 -1.62 1.76 -6.57
CA THR A 9 -0.69 1.73 -7.69
C THR A 9 0.38 2.78 -7.47
N ARG A 10 1.64 2.45 -7.78
CA ARG A 10 2.75 3.40 -7.69
C ARG A 10 3.74 3.17 -8.81
N ASP A 11 4.34 4.25 -9.29
CA ASP A 11 5.47 4.20 -10.20
C ASP A 11 6.74 3.84 -9.44
N ASP A 12 7.54 2.95 -10.03
CA ASP A 12 8.97 2.77 -9.70
C ASP A 12 9.27 2.41 -8.24
N PHE A 13 8.68 1.31 -7.76
CA PHE A 13 8.96 0.76 -6.42
C PHE A 13 9.14 -0.76 -6.45
N LEU A 14 10.24 -1.25 -5.89
CA LEU A 14 10.43 -2.67 -5.59
C LEU A 14 9.75 -2.97 -4.26
N LEU A 15 8.58 -3.61 -4.36
CA LEU A 15 7.88 -4.21 -3.24
C LEU A 15 7.74 -5.71 -3.50
N GLU A 16 7.92 -6.50 -2.46
CA GLU A 16 7.82 -7.96 -2.53
C GLU A 16 6.73 -8.45 -1.58
N PRO A 17 5.98 -9.50 -1.96
CA PRO A 17 5.08 -10.17 -1.05
C PRO A 17 5.80 -10.60 0.24
N GLY A 18 5.18 -10.32 1.37
CA GLY A 18 5.73 -10.60 2.70
C GLY A 18 6.45 -9.42 3.37
N MET A 19 6.78 -8.36 2.62
CA MET A 19 7.33 -7.14 3.21
C MET A 19 6.31 -6.47 4.14
N THR A 20 6.78 -6.03 5.30
CA THR A 20 6.00 -5.17 6.19
C THR A 20 6.23 -3.70 5.81
N LEU A 21 5.14 -2.96 5.65
CA LEU A 21 5.11 -1.55 5.34
C LEU A 21 4.46 -0.78 6.49
N LEU A 22 4.95 0.44 6.73
CA LEU A 22 4.23 1.41 7.54
C LEU A 22 3.50 2.36 6.58
N LEU A 23 2.18 2.20 6.49
CA LEU A 23 1.33 2.97 5.59
C LEU A 23 0.95 4.28 6.28
N ALA A 24 1.20 5.40 5.61
CA ALA A 24 0.72 6.71 6.01
C ALA A 24 -0.54 7.05 5.20
N ILE A 25 -1.70 7.02 5.86
CA ILE A 25 -3.00 7.25 5.25
C ILE A 25 -3.47 8.65 5.65
N PRO A 26 -3.56 9.61 4.72
CA PRO A 26 -4.02 10.96 5.04
C PRO A 26 -5.48 10.94 5.49
N ILE A 27 -5.80 11.76 6.49
CA ILE A 27 -7.19 12.00 6.90
C ILE A 27 -7.75 13.13 6.03
N GLU A 28 -8.89 12.88 5.39
CA GLU A 28 -9.56 13.87 4.53
C GLU A 28 -9.80 15.18 5.30
N ASP A 29 -9.56 16.31 4.62
CA ASP A 29 -9.68 17.66 5.17
C ASP A 29 -8.81 17.97 6.40
N SER A 30 -7.81 17.14 6.71
CA SER A 30 -6.80 17.39 7.75
C SER A 30 -5.38 17.38 7.19
N ARG A 31 -4.44 17.93 7.97
CA ARG A 31 -2.99 17.71 7.77
C ARG A 31 -2.49 16.45 8.47
N ASP A 32 -3.37 15.76 9.17
CA ASP A 32 -3.05 14.56 9.93
C ASP A 32 -3.03 13.32 9.03
N GLU A 33 -2.25 12.33 9.46
CA GLU A 33 -2.16 11.01 8.84
C GLU A 33 -2.28 9.93 9.90
N ILE A 34 -2.88 8.80 9.53
CA ILE A 34 -2.89 7.59 10.33
C ILE A 34 -1.74 6.71 9.83
N ARG A 35 -0.94 6.19 10.77
CA ARG A 35 0.14 5.25 10.48
C ARG A 35 -0.28 3.84 10.85
N LEU A 36 -0.40 2.96 9.85
CA LEU A 36 -0.83 1.58 10.04
C LEU A 36 0.25 0.61 9.52
N PRO A 37 0.70 -0.35 10.33
CA PRO A 37 1.49 -1.46 9.82
C PRO A 37 0.61 -2.30 8.89
N GLY A 38 1.21 -2.79 7.81
CA GLY A 38 0.55 -3.72 6.92
C GLY A 38 1.56 -4.58 6.19
N LYS A 39 1.10 -5.75 5.73
CA LYS A 39 1.92 -6.72 5.03
C LYS A 39 1.52 -6.77 3.57
N VAL A 40 2.50 -6.66 2.67
CA VAL A 40 2.29 -6.85 1.25
C VAL A 40 1.88 -8.30 1.02
N VAL A 41 0.68 -8.51 0.46
CA VAL A 41 0.17 -9.86 0.17
C VAL A 41 0.24 -10.17 -1.31
N TRP A 42 0.27 -9.16 -2.17
CA TRP A 42 0.34 -9.34 -3.61
C TRP A 42 0.95 -8.12 -4.31
N VAL A 43 1.66 -8.38 -5.41
CA VAL A 43 2.31 -7.37 -6.26
C VAL A 43 2.15 -7.77 -7.72
N LYS A 44 1.75 -6.84 -8.56
CA LYS A 44 1.72 -6.98 -10.02
C LYS A 44 2.39 -5.80 -10.69
N VAL A 45 3.37 -6.10 -11.52
CA VAL A 45 4.06 -5.12 -12.36
C VAL A 45 3.34 -5.04 -13.71
N GLY A 46 2.88 -3.84 -14.07
CA GLY A 46 2.30 -3.52 -15.37
C GLY A 46 3.37 -3.19 -16.41
N ASP A 47 2.96 -3.15 -17.68
CA ASP A 47 3.84 -2.95 -18.84
C ASP A 47 4.47 -1.54 -18.88
N ASP A 48 3.87 -0.57 -18.19
CA ASP A 48 4.25 0.84 -18.10
C ASP A 48 5.06 1.17 -16.85
N ARG A 49 5.61 0.15 -16.16
CA ARG A 49 6.32 0.25 -14.86
C ARG A 49 5.44 0.68 -13.68
N GLN A 50 4.12 0.72 -13.85
CA GLN A 50 3.21 0.83 -12.72
C GLN A 50 3.17 -0.48 -11.94
N VAL A 51 3.29 -0.39 -10.63
CA VAL A 51 3.19 -1.54 -9.74
C VAL A 51 1.91 -1.42 -8.94
N GLN A 52 1.01 -2.39 -9.12
CA GLN A 52 -0.16 -2.57 -8.28
C GLN A 52 0.20 -3.44 -7.07
N VAL A 53 -0.18 -2.98 -5.88
CA VAL A 53 0.19 -3.59 -4.62
C VAL A 53 -1.06 -3.75 -3.77
N ASP A 54 -1.24 -4.95 -3.22
CA ASP A 54 -2.25 -5.21 -2.20
C ASP A 54 -1.56 -5.43 -0.84
N VAL A 55 -2.06 -4.71 0.17
CA VAL A 55 -1.54 -4.74 1.54
C VAL A 55 -2.66 -5.08 2.50
N ALA A 56 -2.43 -6.09 3.34
CA ALA A 56 -3.31 -6.43 4.46
C ALA A 56 -2.88 -5.69 5.72
N PHE A 57 -3.82 -5.13 6.49
CA PHE A 57 -3.50 -4.50 7.78
C PHE A 57 -3.23 -5.55 8.87
N GLU A 58 -2.38 -5.20 9.84
CA GLU A 58 -2.06 -6.02 11.02
C GLU A 58 -2.68 -5.45 12.32
#